data_AF-A0A3R5Q5J7-F1
#
_entry.id   AF-A0A3R5Q5J7-F1
#
_cell.length_a   1.000
_cell.length_b   1.000
_cell.length_c   1.000
_cell.angle_alpha   90.00
_cell.angle_beta   90.00
_cell.angle_gamma   90.00
#
_symmetry.space_group_name_H-M   'P 1'
#
loop_
_entity.id
_entity.type
_entity.pdbx_description
1 polymer ?
#
loop_
_entity_poly.entity_id
_entity_poly.type
_entity_poly.pdbx_seq_one_letter_code
_entity_poly.pdbx_strand_id
1 'polypeptide(L)'
;LKRPNETEIDKYRSPYHLQQWADGPELDDEDMYIMPDSEEYNGLRAQDLQEAKDQLLVETADMLSVPLFTAEALLRNHEWSREILLEAWMTDPKACCEKSGVIPPPSVYSEQPHVQHSLSSIEPVMTSQHDV
;
A
#
# COMPACT_ATOMS: atom_id res chain seq x y z
N LEU A 1 31.39 41.54 22.79
CA LEU A 1 31.80 40.28 22.14
C LEU A 1 33.11 40.52 21.38
N LYS A 2 34.24 40.14 21.98
CA LYS A 2 35.57 40.28 21.37
C LYS A 2 35.81 39.02 20.53
N ARG A 3 36.01 39.16 19.21
CA ARG A 3 36.33 38.02 18.33
C ARG A 3 37.72 37.48 18.73
N PRO A 4 37.88 36.17 18.96
CA PRO A 4 39.20 35.59 19.20
C PRO A 4 40.08 35.75 17.96
N ASN A 5 41.39 35.91 18.19
CA ASN A 5 42.42 36.18 17.20
C ASN A 5 42.88 34.88 16.50
N GLU A 6 43.27 34.99 15.23
CA GLU A 6 43.68 33.88 14.34
C GLU A 6 44.85 33.03 14.87
N THR A 7 45.52 33.45 15.93
CA THR A 7 46.59 32.68 16.59
C THR A 7 46.11 31.54 17.50
N GLU A 8 44.80 31.43 17.77
CA GLU A 8 44.25 30.39 18.67
C GLU A 8 43.85 29.09 17.95
N ILE A 9 43.66 29.15 16.63
CA ILE A 9 43.20 28.03 15.80
C ILE A 9 44.32 27.04 15.45
N ASP A 10 45.59 27.48 15.39
CA ASP A 10 46.73 26.58 15.11
C ASP A 10 47.09 25.66 16.27
N LYS A 11 46.60 25.95 17.48
CA LYS A 11 46.85 25.14 18.68
C LYS A 11 46.13 23.78 18.63
N TYR A 12 45.08 23.69 17.83
CA TYR A 12 44.23 22.49 17.69
C TYR A 12 44.38 21.80 16.33
N ARG A 13 45.29 22.28 15.47
CA ARG A 13 45.57 21.64 14.19
C ARG A 13 46.45 20.42 14.43
N SER A 14 45.80 19.27 14.57
CA SER A 14 46.46 17.96 14.72
C SER A 14 47.47 17.73 13.58
N PRO A 15 48.74 17.38 13.88
CA PRO A 15 49.78 17.17 12.87
C PRO A 15 49.57 15.90 12.01
N TYR A 16 48.52 15.12 12.27
CA TYR A 16 48.20 13.90 11.53
C TYR A 16 47.29 14.10 10.31
N HIS A 17 46.89 15.33 9.99
CA HIS A 17 45.88 15.56 8.95
C HIS A 17 46.41 15.72 7.51
N LEU A 18 47.70 15.46 7.27
CA LEU A 18 48.28 15.63 5.92
C LEU A 18 49.29 14.54 5.54
N GLN A 19 49.01 13.27 5.85
CA GLN A 19 49.84 12.16 5.34
C GLN A 19 49.01 10.93 4.95
N GLN A 20 47.89 11.14 4.27
CA GLN A 20 47.03 10.01 3.88
C GLN A 20 46.33 10.25 2.54
N TRP A 21 47.10 10.53 1.48
CA TRP A 21 46.57 10.45 0.10
C TRP A 21 47.63 10.21 -0.99
N ALA A 22 48.81 9.66 -0.67
CA ALA A 22 49.88 9.48 -1.67
C ALA A 22 50.18 8.02 -2.05
N ASP A 23 49.37 7.05 -1.63
CA ASP A 23 49.52 5.64 -2.04
C ASP A 23 48.13 4.99 -2.03
N GLY A 24 47.37 5.24 -3.09
CA GLY A 24 46.19 4.44 -3.42
C GLY A 24 46.62 3.35 -4.38
N PRO A 25 46.19 2.08 -4.21
CA PRO A 25 46.54 1.02 -5.15
C PRO A 25 46.07 1.43 -6.55
N GLU A 26 46.99 1.40 -7.52
CA GLU A 26 46.71 1.52 -8.94
C GLU A 26 45.83 0.31 -9.30
N LEU A 27 44.52 0.55 -9.35
CA LEU A 27 43.56 -0.45 -9.78
C LEU A 27 43.78 -0.65 -11.28
N ASP A 28 44.33 -1.81 -11.66
CA ASP A 28 44.37 -2.24 -13.06
C ASP A 28 42.96 -2.15 -13.65
N ASP A 29 42.83 -1.60 -14.87
CA ASP A 29 41.56 -1.36 -15.58
C ASP A 29 40.69 -2.63 -15.77
N GLU A 30 41.21 -3.83 -15.43
CA GLU A 30 40.49 -5.12 -15.51
C GLU A 30 39.57 -5.41 -14.32
N ASP A 31 39.67 -4.69 -13.19
CA ASP A 31 38.75 -4.82 -12.04
C ASP A 31 37.70 -3.69 -12.03
N MET A 32 37.28 -3.22 -13.21
CA MET A 32 36.10 -2.38 -13.40
C MET A 32 34.85 -3.18 -12.98
N TYR A 33 34.49 -3.06 -11.69
CA TYR A 33 33.16 -3.27 -11.12
C TYR A 33 32.32 -4.33 -11.84
N ILE A 34 32.61 -5.61 -11.59
CA ILE A 34 31.50 -6.58 -11.53
C ILE A 34 30.74 -6.25 -10.26
N MET A 35 29.86 -5.24 -10.34
CA MET A 35 28.74 -5.15 -9.43
C MET A 35 27.96 -6.46 -9.63
N PRO A 36 27.81 -7.31 -8.60
CA PRO A 36 26.94 -8.46 -8.70
C PRO A 36 25.59 -7.93 -9.16
N ASP A 37 25.04 -8.55 -10.21
CA ASP A 37 23.69 -8.36 -10.74
C ASP A 37 22.85 -7.61 -9.73
N SER A 38 22.65 -6.31 -9.98
CA SER A 38 21.65 -5.53 -9.29
C SER A 38 20.42 -6.40 -9.24
N GLU A 39 20.01 -6.87 -8.06
CA GLU A 39 18.73 -7.55 -7.88
C GLU A 39 17.73 -6.71 -8.66
N GLU A 40 17.34 -7.20 -9.85
CA GLU A 40 16.51 -6.42 -10.74
C GLU A 40 15.27 -6.12 -9.93
N TYR A 41 15.05 -4.83 -9.68
CA TYR A 41 13.92 -4.38 -8.90
C TYR A 41 12.66 -4.75 -9.69
N ASN A 42 12.16 -5.95 -9.44
CA ASN A 42 10.89 -6.49 -9.92
C ASN A 42 9.73 -5.89 -9.10
N GLY A 43 9.86 -4.64 -8.68
CA GLY A 43 8.83 -3.94 -7.96
C GLY A 43 7.70 -3.54 -8.90
N LEU A 44 6.46 -3.75 -8.46
CA LEU A 44 5.29 -3.21 -9.14
C LEU A 44 5.40 -1.68 -9.24
N ARG A 45 4.92 -1.11 -10.35
CA ARG A 45 4.80 0.36 -10.43
C ARG A 45 3.80 0.81 -9.38
N ALA A 46 3.94 2.07 -8.93
CA ALA A 46 2.98 2.67 -8.01
C ALA A 46 1.53 2.59 -8.54
N GLN A 47 1.36 2.61 -9.86
CA GLN A 47 0.07 2.38 -10.53
C GLN A 47 -0.46 0.97 -10.27
N ASP A 48 0.31 -0.07 -10.57
CA ASP A 48 -0.11 -1.47 -10.40
C ASP A 48 -0.46 -1.77 -8.94
N LEU A 49 0.31 -1.20 -8.00
CA LEU A 49 0.03 -1.32 -6.56
C LEU A 49 -1.28 -0.63 -6.17
N GLN A 50 -1.53 0.56 -6.72
CA GLN A 50 -2.77 1.30 -6.48
C GLN A 50 -3.97 0.57 -7.08
N GLU A 51 -3.84 -0.01 -8.28
CA GLU A 51 -4.87 -0.85 -8.90
C GLU A 51 -5.18 -2.10 -8.07
N ALA A 52 -4.14 -2.77 -7.53
CA ALA A 52 -4.33 -3.91 -6.63
C ALA A 52 -5.06 -3.52 -5.35
N LYS A 53 -4.73 -2.35 -4.76
CA LYS A 53 -5.42 -1.81 -3.58
C LYS A 53 -6.88 -1.51 -3.88
N ASP A 54 -7.16 -0.84 -5.00
CA ASP A 54 -8.51 -0.42 -5.38
C ASP A 54 -9.39 -1.64 -5.69
N GLN A 55 -8.83 -2.65 -6.36
CA GLN A 55 -9.51 -3.92 -6.62
C GLN A 55 -9.87 -4.64 -5.31
N LEU A 56 -8.91 -4.76 -4.39
CA LEU A 56 -9.15 -5.35 -3.06
C LEU A 56 -10.24 -4.58 -2.30
N LEU A 57 -10.23 -3.25 -2.37
CA LEU A 57 -11.19 -2.38 -1.70
C LEU A 57 -12.60 -2.62 -2.22
N VAL A 58 -12.78 -2.64 -3.55
CA VAL A 58 -14.06 -2.84 -4.22
C VAL A 58 -14.62 -4.23 -3.89
N GLU A 59 -13.81 -5.28 -4.02
CA GLU A 59 -14.23 -6.65 -3.72
C GLU A 59 -14.65 -6.82 -2.26
N THR A 60 -13.92 -6.20 -1.33
CA THR A 60 -14.23 -6.28 0.11
C THR A 60 -15.51 -5.52 0.44
N ALA A 61 -15.69 -4.32 -0.13
CA ALA A 61 -16.90 -3.54 0.05
C ALA A 61 -18.15 -4.27 -0.46
N ASP A 62 -18.05 -4.91 -1.63
CA ASP A 62 -19.12 -5.71 -2.20
C ASP A 62 -19.44 -6.94 -1.34
N MET A 63 -18.42 -7.70 -0.95
CA MET A 63 -18.58 -8.92 -0.15
C MET A 63 -19.24 -8.66 1.23
N LEU A 64 -18.85 -7.57 1.89
CA LEU A 64 -19.41 -7.19 3.20
C LEU A 64 -20.69 -6.35 3.08
N SER A 65 -21.05 -5.94 1.85
CA SER A 65 -22.13 -4.99 1.56
C SER A 65 -22.02 -3.71 2.39
N VAL A 66 -20.82 -3.13 2.45
CA VAL A 66 -20.50 -1.90 3.19
C VAL A 66 -19.97 -0.80 2.27
N PRO A 67 -20.05 0.48 2.65
CA PRO A 67 -19.44 1.56 1.87
C PRO A 67 -17.92 1.41 1.72
N LEU A 68 -17.36 1.88 0.60
CA LEU A 68 -15.90 1.78 0.32
C LEU A 68 -15.04 2.41 1.42
N PHE A 69 -15.46 3.53 2.01
CA PHE A 69 -14.73 4.17 3.12
C PHE A 69 -14.73 3.31 4.40
N THR A 70 -15.80 2.53 4.63
CA THR A 70 -15.89 1.56 5.74
C THR A 70 -14.96 0.39 5.48
N ALA A 71 -15.00 -0.18 4.26
CA ALA A 71 -14.09 -1.24 3.85
C ALA A 71 -12.61 -0.82 3.98
N GLU A 72 -12.28 0.41 3.61
CA GLU A 72 -10.92 0.97 3.75
C GLU A 72 -10.46 1.02 5.21
N ALA A 73 -11.32 1.51 6.10
CA ALA A 73 -11.01 1.59 7.53
C ALA A 73 -10.80 0.21 8.14
N LEU A 74 -11.64 -0.75 7.75
CA LEU A 74 -11.53 -2.15 8.16
C LEU A 74 -10.20 -2.76 7.67
N LEU A 75 -9.88 -2.63 6.38
CA LEU A 75 -8.63 -3.15 5.82
C LEU A 75 -7.40 -2.50 6.44
N ARG A 76 -7.44 -1.20 6.76
CA ARG A 76 -6.34 -0.52 7.46
C ARG A 76 -6.04 -1.12 8.85
N ASN A 77 -7.05 -1.58 9.57
CA ASN A 77 -6.88 -2.20 10.89
C ASN A 77 -6.49 -3.68 10.80
N HIS A 78 -6.55 -4.29 9.61
CA HIS A 78 -6.31 -5.71 9.36
C HIS A 78 -5.16 -5.94 8.36
N GLU A 79 -4.21 -5.00 8.30
CA GLU A 79 -3.00 -5.10 7.47
C GLU A 79 -3.28 -5.35 5.98
N TRP A 80 -4.42 -4.85 5.48
CA TRP A 80 -4.93 -5.13 4.13
C TRP A 80 -5.14 -6.62 3.82
N SER A 81 -5.24 -7.47 4.85
CA SER A 81 -5.53 -8.89 4.71
C SER A 81 -7.03 -9.17 4.73
N ARG A 82 -7.53 -9.74 3.63
CA ARG A 82 -8.93 -10.19 3.52
C ARG A 82 -9.24 -11.31 4.50
N GLU A 83 -8.32 -12.24 4.70
CA GLU A 83 -8.51 -13.40 5.57
C GLU A 83 -8.70 -12.96 7.03
N ILE A 84 -7.77 -12.14 7.54
CA ILE A 84 -7.82 -11.62 8.91
C ILE A 84 -9.08 -10.77 9.12
N LEU A 85 -9.48 -10.00 8.11
CA LEU A 85 -10.72 -9.23 8.15
C LEU A 85 -11.95 -10.14 8.25
N LEU A 86 -12.05 -11.15 7.40
CA LEU A 86 -13.20 -12.05 7.37
C LEU A 86 -13.33 -12.87 8.65
N GLU A 87 -12.22 -13.37 9.21
CA GLU A 87 -12.23 -14.09 10.48
C GLU A 87 -12.81 -13.23 11.62
N ALA A 88 -12.36 -11.98 11.73
CA ALA A 88 -12.86 -11.05 12.72
C ALA A 88 -14.31 -10.64 12.45
N TRP A 89 -14.65 -10.39 11.19
CA TRP A 89 -15.99 -10.00 10.76
C TRP A 89 -17.04 -11.09 11.02
N MET A 90 -16.71 -12.36 10.77
CA MET A 90 -17.59 -13.48 11.07
C MET A 90 -17.78 -13.68 12.57
N THR A 91 -16.79 -13.30 13.38
CA THR A 91 -16.88 -13.39 14.85
C THR A 91 -17.76 -12.30 15.44
N ASP A 92 -17.46 -11.02 15.12
CA ASP A 92 -18.27 -9.88 15.55
C ASP A 92 -18.08 -8.70 14.58
N PRO A 93 -19.01 -8.50 13.63
CA PRO A 93 -18.89 -7.45 12.64
C PRO A 93 -19.10 -6.04 13.22
N LYS A 94 -19.82 -5.91 14.35
CA LYS A 94 -20.03 -4.61 15.00
C LYS A 94 -18.77 -4.15 15.72
N ALA A 95 -18.15 -5.05 16.49
CA ALA A 95 -16.89 -4.77 17.14
C ALA A 95 -15.79 -4.43 16.12
N CYS A 96 -15.79 -5.06 14.94
CA CYS A 96 -14.86 -4.70 13.85
C CYS A 96 -15.05 -3.26 13.37
N CYS A 97 -16.31 -2.83 13.18
CA CYS A 97 -16.62 -1.46 12.77
C CYS A 97 -16.21 -0.44 13.85
N GLU A 98 -16.55 -0.71 15.11
CA GLU A 98 -16.20 0.16 16.24
C GLU A 98 -14.69 0.30 16.43
N LYS A 99 -13.93 -0.80 16.36
CA LYS A 99 -12.46 -0.79 16.43
C LYS A 99 -11.84 0.00 15.29
N SER A 100 -12.45 -0.04 14.11
CA SER A 100 -12.00 0.69 12.93
C SER A 100 -12.49 2.15 12.90
N GLY A 101 -13.23 2.59 13.93
CA GLY A 101 -13.74 3.95 14.06
C GLY A 101 -14.85 4.31 13.06
N VAL A 102 -15.52 3.30 12.50
CA VAL A 102 -16.57 3.46 11.49
C VAL A 102 -17.93 3.07 12.04
N ILE A 103 -18.97 3.78 11.59
CA ILE A 103 -20.34 3.49 11.99
C ILE A 103 -20.76 2.21 11.26
N PRO A 104 -21.13 1.14 11.98
CA PRO A 104 -21.60 -0.10 11.36
C PRO A 104 -22.86 0.16 10.53
N PRO A 105 -22.92 -0.31 9.28
CA PRO A 105 -24.10 -0.14 8.46
C PRO A 105 -25.30 -0.91 9.05
N PRO A 106 -26.54 -0.49 8.75
CA PRO A 106 -27.75 -1.13 9.27
C PRO A 106 -27.87 -2.60 8.85
N SER A 107 -27.20 -3.01 7.76
CA SER A 107 -27.10 -4.39 7.31
C SER A 107 -26.44 -5.31 8.35
N VAL A 108 -25.49 -4.81 9.14
CA VAL A 108 -24.81 -5.57 10.21
C VAL A 108 -25.76 -5.86 11.39
N TYR A 109 -26.86 -5.13 11.48
CA TYR A 109 -27.91 -5.34 12.49
C TYR A 109 -29.03 -6.26 11.99
N SER A 110 -29.09 -6.56 10.68
CA SER A 110 -30.07 -7.48 10.12
C SER A 110 -29.43 -8.86 9.94
N GLU A 111 -29.88 -9.84 10.73
CA GLU A 111 -29.50 -11.26 10.60
C GLU A 111 -30.02 -11.93 9.31
N GLN A 112 -30.36 -11.17 8.27
CA GLN A 112 -30.87 -11.71 7.01
C GLN A 112 -29.77 -11.68 5.94
N PRO A 113 -29.38 -12.85 5.40
CA PRO A 113 -28.48 -12.89 4.25
C PRO A 113 -29.22 -12.25 3.06
N HIS A 114 -28.76 -11.06 2.66
CA HIS A 114 -29.19 -10.42 1.42
C HIS A 114 -28.55 -11.19 0.26
N VAL A 115 -29.18 -12.31 -0.11
CA VAL A 115 -28.96 -12.95 -1.41
C VAL A 115 -29.34 -11.93 -2.48
N GLN A 116 -28.34 -11.36 -3.14
CA GLN A 116 -28.54 -10.55 -4.34
C GLN A 116 -29.12 -11.48 -5.41
N HIS A 117 -30.44 -11.48 -5.52
CA HIS A 117 -31.14 -12.19 -6.55
C HIS A 117 -30.84 -11.54 -7.90
N SER A 118 -30.13 -12.31 -8.71
CA SER A 118 -30.41 -12.48 -10.14
C SER A 118 -29.98 -11.32 -11.07
N LEU A 119 -28.83 -11.51 -11.71
CA LEU A 119 -28.64 -11.12 -13.11
C LEU A 119 -29.61 -11.95 -13.99
N SER A 120 -30.91 -11.64 -13.94
CA SER A 120 -31.90 -12.30 -14.80
C SER A 120 -32.21 -11.46 -16.03
N SER A 121 -31.78 -12.00 -17.17
CA SER A 121 -32.38 -11.84 -18.51
C SER A 121 -32.47 -10.44 -19.09
N ILE A 122 -31.48 -10.09 -19.91
CA ILE A 122 -31.72 -9.27 -21.09
C ILE A 122 -32.35 -10.22 -22.14
N GLU A 123 -33.67 -10.25 -22.22
CA GLU A 123 -34.34 -10.83 -23.39
C GLU A 123 -34.44 -9.75 -24.49
N PRO A 124 -34.08 -10.05 -25.75
CA PRO A 124 -34.29 -9.13 -26.86
C PRO A 124 -35.77 -9.12 -27.23
N VAL A 125 -36.43 -7.97 -27.05
CA VAL A 125 -37.79 -7.74 -27.55
C VAL A 125 -37.77 -7.84 -29.08
N MET A 126 -38.45 -8.85 -29.62
CA MET A 126 -38.72 -8.96 -31.05
C MET A 126 -39.98 -8.18 -31.37
N THR A 127 -39.83 -7.02 -32.00
CA THR A 127 -40.94 -6.21 -32.50
C THR A 127 -41.50 -6.84 -33.77
N SER A 128 -42.56 -7.64 -33.62
CA SER A 128 -43.36 -8.11 -34.76
C SER A 128 -44.33 -7.00 -35.16
N GLN A 129 -44.00 -6.27 -36.22
CA GLN A 129 -44.86 -5.23 -36.79
C GLN A 129 -45.70 -5.86 -37.91
N HIS A 130 -47.00 -5.95 -37.64
CA HIS A 130 -48.06 -6.36 -38.55
C HIS A 130 -48.28 -5.24 -39.57
N ASP A 131 -47.98 -5.48 -40.86
CA ASP A 131 -48.50 -4.66 -41.96
C ASP A 131 -49.88 -5.20 -42.37
N VAL A 132 -50.79 -4.26 -42.61
CA VAL A 132 -52.20 -4.42 -43.03
C VAL A 132 -52.29 -4.36 -44.55
#